data_AF-A1WLT4-F1
#
_entry.id   AF-A1WLT4-F1
#
_cell.length_a   1.000
_cell.length_b   1.000
_cell.length_c   1.000
_cell.angle_alpha   90.00
_cell.angle_beta   90.00
_cell.angle_gamma   90.00
#
_symmetry.space_group_name_H-M   'P 1'
#
loop_
_entity.id
_entity.type
_entity.pdbx_description
1 polymer ?
#
loop_
_entity_poly.entity_id
_entity_poly.type
_entity_poly.pdbx_seq_one_letter_code
_entity_poly.pdbx_strand_id
1 'polypeptide(L)'
;MPAKPTTDAHKAGANRRVFRALLTTHDLMLKDSAELIGMHTGRPCSYRTVKSWMADPDEVATARPCPEWAVEALRAAVERPELLERIRSHAAA
;
A
#
# COMPACT_ATOMS: atom_id res chain seq x y z
N MET A 1 -24.77 -17.26 6.91
CA MET A 1 -25.07 -15.85 7.22
C MET A 1 -23.87 -15.02 6.82
N PRO A 2 -23.95 -14.11 5.83
CA PRO A 2 -22.82 -13.23 5.52
C PRO A 2 -22.61 -12.27 6.70
N ALA A 3 -21.37 -12.19 7.19
CA ALA A 3 -21.00 -11.33 8.30
C ALA A 3 -21.27 -9.85 7.95
N LYS A 4 -21.87 -9.10 8.88
CA LYS A 4 -22.10 -7.66 8.72
C LYS A 4 -20.74 -6.96 8.50
N PRO A 5 -20.60 -6.06 7.51
CA PRO A 5 -19.38 -5.29 7.38
C PRO A 5 -19.26 -4.38 8.60
N THR A 6 -18.24 -4.63 9.42
CA THR A 6 -17.86 -3.75 10.53
C THR A 6 -17.44 -2.39 9.96
N THR A 7 -17.69 -1.30 10.69
CA THR A 7 -17.34 0.09 10.30
C THR A 7 -15.90 0.26 9.79
N ASP A 8 -14.99 -0.60 10.25
CA ASP A 8 -13.60 -0.71 9.83
C ASP A 8 -13.42 -1.15 8.35
N ALA A 9 -14.30 -2.02 7.84
CA ALA A 9 -14.23 -2.55 6.47
C ALA A 9 -14.50 -1.48 5.40
N HIS A 10 -15.42 -0.55 5.66
CA HIS A 10 -15.69 0.56 4.73
C HIS A 10 -14.48 1.51 4.65
N LYS A 11 -13.87 1.81 5.81
CA LYS A 11 -12.63 2.60 5.90
C LYS A 11 -11.49 1.90 5.17
N ALA A 12 -11.34 0.59 5.32
CA ALA A 12 -10.35 -0.20 4.61
C ALA A 12 -10.53 -0.18 3.08
N GLY A 13 -11.79 -0.21 2.59
CA GLY A 13 -12.08 -0.05 1.17
C GLY A 13 -11.72 1.34 0.62
N ALA A 14 -11.97 2.39 1.40
CA ALA A 14 -11.54 3.75 1.06
C ALA A 14 -10.01 3.87 1.03
N ASN A 15 -9.32 3.32 2.04
CA ASN A 15 -7.86 3.29 2.12
C ASN A 15 -7.24 2.59 0.92
N ARG A 16 -7.79 1.44 0.51
CA ARG A 16 -7.34 0.71 -0.69
C ARG A 16 -7.42 1.58 -1.95
N ARG A 17 -8.52 2.34 -2.12
CA ARG A 17 -8.67 3.25 -3.26
C ARG A 17 -7.63 4.36 -3.25
N VAL A 18 -7.40 5.00 -2.10
CA VAL A 18 -6.37 6.03 -1.96
C VAL A 18 -4.98 5.45 -2.22
N PHE A 19 -4.66 4.28 -1.67
CA PHE A 19 -3.40 3.60 -1.89
C PHE A 19 -3.18 3.32 -3.39
N ARG A 20 -4.20 2.80 -4.09
CA ARG A 20 -4.13 2.56 -5.54
C ARG A 20 -3.92 3.87 -6.32
N ALA A 21 -4.58 4.95 -5.93
CA ALA A 21 -4.40 6.26 -6.56
C ALA A 21 -2.96 6.78 -6.41
N LEU A 22 -2.34 6.60 -5.24
CA LEU A 22 -0.93 6.96 -5.02
C LEU A 22 -0.01 6.14 -5.94
N LEU A 23 -0.25 4.84 -6.07
CA LEU A 23 0.52 3.99 -6.98
C LEU A 23 0.45 4.49 -8.43
N THR A 24 -0.76 4.74 -8.93
CA THR A 24 -0.97 5.20 -10.30
C THR A 24 -0.40 6.59 -10.53
N THR A 25 -0.55 7.52 -9.57
CA THR A 25 -0.06 8.90 -9.70
C THR A 25 1.46 8.98 -9.80
N HIS A 26 2.17 8.08 -9.11
CA HIS A 26 3.63 8.08 -9.06
C HIS A 26 4.28 6.98 -9.93
N ASP A 27 3.48 6.25 -10.71
CA ASP A 27 3.90 5.10 -11.53
C ASP A 27 4.68 4.04 -10.72
N LEU A 28 4.11 3.66 -9.58
CA LEU A 28 4.72 2.71 -8.64
C LEU A 28 4.05 1.34 -8.71
N MET A 29 4.86 0.29 -8.70
CA MET A 29 4.39 -1.07 -8.48
C MET A 29 4.18 -1.34 -6.99
N LEU A 30 3.44 -2.42 -6.68
CA LEU A 30 3.23 -2.85 -5.29
C LEU A 30 4.56 -3.13 -4.56
N LYS A 31 5.57 -3.65 -5.26
CA LYS A 31 6.90 -3.91 -4.68
C LYS A 31 7.59 -2.61 -4.26
N ASP A 32 7.48 -1.57 -5.10
CA ASP A 32 8.10 -0.27 -4.88
C ASP A 32 7.46 0.41 -3.68
N SER A 33 6.13 0.35 -3.57
CA SER A 33 5.43 0.91 -2.41
C SER A 33 5.79 0.21 -1.09
N ALA A 34 6.02 -1.11 -1.11
CA ALA A 34 6.45 -1.84 0.08
C ALA A 34 7.85 -1.37 0.52
N GLU A 35 8.76 -1.18 -0.43
CA GLU A 35 10.09 -0.67 -0.15
C GLU A 35 10.06 0.79 0.33
N LEU A 36 9.27 1.67 -0.32
CA LEU A 36 9.08 3.05 0.10
C LEU A 36 8.54 3.17 1.53
N ILE A 37 7.50 2.40 1.86
CA ILE A 37 6.94 2.35 3.22
C ILE A 37 8.02 1.85 4.19
N GLY A 38 8.81 0.86 3.79
CA GLY A 38 9.89 0.33 4.60
C GLY A 38 10.97 1.37 4.91
N MET A 39 11.42 2.09 3.89
CA MET A 39 12.41 3.16 4.02
C MET A 39 11.89 4.34 4.83
N HIS A 40 10.63 4.74 4.64
CA HIS A 40 10.02 5.87 5.34
C HIS A 40 9.79 5.56 6.82
N THR A 41 9.24 4.39 7.14
CA THR A 41 8.86 4.01 8.52
C THR A 41 10.03 3.43 9.33
N GLY A 42 11.14 3.08 8.67
CA GLY A 42 12.25 2.35 9.30
C GLY A 42 11.89 0.91 9.70
N ARG A 43 10.74 0.38 9.26
CA ARG A 43 10.27 -0.97 9.56
C ARG A 43 10.05 -1.76 8.28
N PRO A 44 10.58 -2.99 8.14
CA PRO A 44 10.38 -3.77 6.92
C PRO A 44 8.89 -3.95 6.57
N CYS A 45 8.52 -3.55 5.35
CA CYS A 45 7.20 -3.83 4.77
C CYS A 45 7.39 -4.75 3.56
N SER A 46 6.67 -5.88 3.55
CA SER A 46 6.84 -6.88 2.49
C SER A 46 5.88 -6.65 1.32
N TYR A 47 6.33 -6.99 0.11
CA TYR A 47 5.46 -7.03 -1.07
C TYR A 47 4.19 -7.88 -0.84
N ARG A 48 4.31 -9.01 -0.14
CA ARG A 48 3.17 -9.89 0.17
C ARG A 48 2.15 -9.20 1.06
N THR A 49 2.61 -8.41 2.03
CA THR A 49 1.75 -7.62 2.90
C THR A 49 0.95 -6.59 2.09
N VAL A 50 1.61 -5.80 1.25
CA VAL A 50 0.94 -4.80 0.39
C VAL A 50 -0.03 -5.49 -0.58
N LYS A 51 0.38 -6.61 -1.19
CA LYS A 51 -0.48 -7.42 -2.06
C LYS A 51 -1.76 -7.87 -1.33
N SER A 52 -1.66 -8.27 -0.07
CA SER A 52 -2.84 -8.67 0.72
C SER A 52 -3.79 -7.51 1.00
N TRP A 53 -3.29 -6.29 1.20
CA TRP A 53 -4.12 -5.09 1.36
C TRP A 53 -4.85 -4.69 0.09
N MET A 54 -4.20 -4.91 -1.05
CA MET A 54 -4.70 -4.53 -2.36
C MET A 54 -5.57 -5.57 -3.04
N ALA A 55 -5.59 -6.80 -2.53
CA ALA A 55 -6.45 -7.88 -2.99
C ALA A 55 -7.93 -7.58 -2.74
N ASP A 56 -8.79 -8.09 -3.60
CA ASP A 56 -10.23 -8.01 -3.42
C ASP A 56 -10.69 -9.01 -2.33
N PRO A 57 -11.35 -8.56 -1.26
CA PRO A 57 -11.82 -9.43 -0.18
C PRO A 57 -12.96 -10.35 -0.60
N ASP A 58 -13.68 -10.02 -1.68
CA ASP A 58 -14.75 -10.86 -2.21
C ASP A 58 -14.18 -12.00 -3.08
N GLU A 59 -12.96 -11.83 -3.61
CA GLU A 59 -12.29 -12.83 -4.47
C GLU A 59 -11.18 -13.61 -3.74
N VAL A 60 -10.53 -13.02 -2.74
CA VAL A 60 -9.32 -13.56 -2.11
C VAL A 60 -9.50 -13.70 -0.61
N ALA A 61 -9.57 -14.95 -0.12
CA ALA A 61 -9.75 -15.27 1.29
C ALA A 61 -8.64 -14.73 2.22
N THR A 62 -7.43 -14.52 1.69
CA THR A 62 -6.30 -13.95 2.42
C THR A 62 -6.19 -12.43 2.31
N ALA A 63 -7.16 -11.78 1.65
CA ALA A 63 -7.21 -10.33 1.60
C ALA A 63 -7.29 -9.76 3.02
N ARG A 64 -6.53 -8.68 3.23
CA ARG A 64 -6.50 -7.97 4.50
C ARG A 64 -7.04 -6.56 4.29
N PRO A 65 -7.70 -5.95 5.31
CA PRO A 65 -8.01 -4.54 5.30
C PRO A 65 -6.77 -3.69 5.04
N CYS A 66 -6.85 -2.71 4.13
CA CYS A 66 -5.77 -1.73 3.93
C CYS A 66 -5.77 -0.75 5.11
N PRO A 67 -4.72 -0.76 5.96
CA PRO A 67 -4.72 0.06 7.17
C PRO A 67 -4.43 1.52 6.84
N GLU A 68 -4.97 2.43 7.65
CA GLU A 68 -4.81 3.88 7.45
C GLU A 68 -3.35 4.32 7.50
N TRP A 69 -2.58 3.80 8.48
CA TRP A 69 -1.16 4.11 8.61
C TRP A 69 -0.35 3.75 7.34
N ALA A 70 -0.75 2.75 6.57
CA ALA A 70 -0.04 2.38 5.33
C ALA A 70 -0.28 3.40 4.22
N VAL A 71 -1.48 3.98 4.16
CA VAL A 71 -1.80 5.08 3.26
C VAL A 71 -1.02 6.32 3.65
N GLU A 72 -0.99 6.66 4.94
CA GLU A 72 -0.23 7.79 5.47
C GLU A 72 1.27 7.63 5.22
N ALA A 73 1.82 6.45 5.51
CA ALA A 73 3.22 6.14 5.27
C ALA A 73 3.59 6.23 3.79
N LEU A 74 2.76 5.69 2.89
CA LEU A 74 3.02 5.80 1.45
C LEU A 74 2.92 7.26 0.98
N ARG A 75 1.90 8.01 1.42
CA ARG A 75 1.75 9.44 1.08
C ARG A 75 2.99 10.23 1.51
N ALA A 76 3.43 10.06 2.73
CA ALA A 76 4.63 10.74 3.23
C ALA A 76 5.92 10.24 2.56
N ALA A 77 5.97 8.99 2.09
CA ALA A 77 7.11 8.46 1.35
C ALA A 77 7.21 9.02 -0.07
N VAL A 78 6.09 9.21 -0.78
CA VAL A 78 6.09 9.76 -2.15
C VAL A 78 6.34 11.27 -2.20
N GLU A 79 6.15 11.97 -1.09
CA GLU A 79 6.53 13.38 -0.93
C GLU A 79 8.04 13.57 -0.72
N ARG A 80 8.81 12.48 -0.61
CA ARG A 80 10.26 12.49 -0.39
C ARG A 80 11.00 12.14 -1.68
N PRO A 81 11.55 13.13 -2.42
CA PRO A 81 12.18 12.89 -3.71
C PRO A 81 13.34 11.88 -3.63
N GLU A 82 14.12 11.91 -2.56
CA GLU A 82 15.27 11.03 -2.36
C GLU A 82 14.86 9.54 -2.27
N LEU A 83 13.66 9.25 -1.77
CA LEU A 83 13.15 7.88 -1.71
C LEU A 83 12.68 7.41 -3.09
N LEU A 84 12.00 8.28 -3.85
CA LEU A 84 11.56 7.96 -5.21
C LEU A 84 12.74 7.75 -6.16
N GLU A 85 13.77 8.59 -6.06
CA GLU A 85 15.01 8.44 -6.84
C GLU A 85 15.70 7.11 -6.54
N ARG A 86 15.73 6.72 -5.26
CA ARG A 86 16.32 5.44 -4.84
C ARG A 86 15.59 4.25 -5.45
N ILE A 87 14.25 4.24 -5.45
CA ILE A 87 13.47 3.17 -6.10
C ILE A 87 13.74 3.12 -7.60
N ARG A 88 13.70 4.27 -8.28
CA ARG A 88 13.93 4.35 -9.73
C ARG A 88 15.33 3.88 -10.11
N SER A 89 16.32 4.17 -9.26
CA SER A 89 17.70 3.72 -9.46
C SER A 89 17.84 2.20 -9.35
N HIS A 90 17.12 1.55 -8.42
CA HIS A 90 17.11 0.08 -8.32
C HIS A 90 16.35 -0.61 -9.45
N ALA A 91 15.35 0.06 -10.05
CA ALA A 91 14.62 -0.48 -11.19
C ALA A 91 15.44 -0.48 -12.50
N ALA A 92 16.50 0.33 -12.57
CA ALA A 92 17.37 0.48 -13.74
C ALA A 92 18.62 -0.42 -13.72
N ALA A 93 18.86 -1.13 -12.62
CA ALA A 93 19.99 -2.06 -12.42
C ALA A 93 19.55 -3.52 -12.60
#